data_AF-A0A089P543-F1
#
_entry.id   AF-A0A089P543-F1
#
_cell.length_a   1.000
_cell.length_b   1.000
_cell.length_c   1.000
_cell.angle_alpha   90.00
_cell.angle_beta   90.00
_cell.angle_gamma   90.00
#
_symmetry.space_group_name_H-M   'P 1'
#
loop_
_entity.id
_entity.type
_entity.pdbx_description
1 polymer ?
#
loop_
_entity_poly.entity_id
_entity_poly.type
_entity_poly.pdbx_seq_one_letter_code
_entity_poly.pdbx_strand_id
1 'polypeptide(L)' 'MKKNIYSNIKDSDALESFFECITSCSLNSEGVDCTTACYVKHLEPNNVDYPLNFA' A
#
# COMPACT_ATOMS: atom_id res chain seq x y z
N MET A 1 16.94 11.36 -20.13
CA MET A 1 16.94 10.36 -19.04
C MET A 1 15.77 9.42 -19.28
N LYS A 2 16.01 8.18 -19.74
CA LYS A 2 14.94 7.20 -20.01
C LYS A 2 14.35 6.77 -18.66
N LYS A 3 13.10 7.16 -18.36
CA LYS A 3 12.36 6.65 -17.19
C LYS A 3 12.29 5.13 -17.33
N ASN A 4 12.83 4.43 -16.35
CA ASN A 4 12.90 2.98 -16.32
C ASN A 4 11.47 2.45 -16.07
N ILE A 5 10.78 2.03 -17.13
CA ILE A 5 9.38 1.57 -17.12
C ILE A 5 9.11 0.47 -16.10
N TYR A 6 10.14 -0.27 -15.69
CA TYR A 6 10.08 -1.30 -14.66
C TYR A 6 9.91 -0.77 -13.23
N SER A 7 10.10 0.53 -12.98
CA SER A 7 9.84 1.12 -11.66
C SER A 7 8.35 1.08 -11.30
N ASN A 8 7.46 1.44 -12.23
CA ASN A 8 6.02 1.44 -12.00
C ASN A 8 5.43 0.03 -11.81
N ILE A 9 6.09 -1.02 -12.31
CA ILE A 9 5.60 -2.41 -12.18
C ILE A 9 5.68 -2.85 -10.71
N LYS A 10 6.79 -2.54 -10.03
CA LYS A 10 6.96 -2.89 -8.61
C LYS A 10 5.96 -2.17 -7.70
N ASP A 11 5.64 -0.92 -8.02
CA ASP A 11 4.66 -0.13 -7.26
C ASP A 11 3.22 -0.63 -7.49
N SER A 12 2.93 -1.14 -8.70
CA SER A 12 1.66 -1.80 -9.02
C SER A 12 1.45 -3.06 -8.17
N ASP A 13 2.48 -3.90 -8.04
CA ASP A 13 2.41 -5.14 -7.27
C ASP A 13 2.16 -4.87 -5.76
N ALA A 14 2.75 -3.79 -5.24
CA ALA A 14 2.56 -3.37 -3.85
C ALA A 14 1.13 -2.87 -3.58
N LEU A 15 0.56 -2.08 -4.50
CA LEU A 15 -0.82 -1.61 -4.40
C LEU A 15 -1.85 -2.73 -4.53
N GLU A 16 -1.66 -3.66 -5.48
CA GLU A 16 -2.55 -4.83 -5.60
C GLU A 16 -2.52 -5.69 -4.34
N SER A 17 -1.32 -5.97 -3.82
CA SER A 17 -1.14 -6.72 -2.58
C SER A 17 -1.81 -6.02 -1.38
N PHE A 18 -1.78 -4.68 -1.32
CA PHE A 18 -2.49 -3.90 -0.31
C PHE A 18 -4.00 -4.10 -0.40
N PHE A 19 -4.59 -4.03 -1.60
CA PHE A 19 -6.03 -4.22 -1.80
C PHE A 19 -6.49 -5.63 -1.43
N GLU A 20 -5.70 -6.65 -1.77
CA GLU A 20 -5.97 -8.03 -1.33
C GLU A 20 -5.96 -8.15 0.20
N CYS A 21 -4.98 -7.53 0.86
CA CYS A 21 -4.84 -7.54 2.31
C CYS A 21 -6.03 -6.89 3.03
N ILE A 22 -6.44 -5.68 2.65
CA ILE A 22 -7.58 -5.00 3.28
C ILE A 22 -8.92 -5.69 2.99
N THR A 23 -9.03 -6.35 1.84
CA THR A 23 -10.20 -7.17 1.50
C THR A 23 -10.29 -8.36 2.46
N SER A 24 -9.17 -9.04 2.73
CA SER A 24 -9.11 -10.10 3.76
C SER A 24 -9.50 -9.58 5.14
N CYS A 25 -8.96 -8.42 5.58
CA CYS A 25 -9.33 -7.81 6.86
C CYS A 25 -10.85 -7.58 6.97
N SER A 26 -11.46 -7.13 5.87
CA SER A 26 -12.89 -6.83 5.79
C SER A 26 -13.74 -8.09 5.88
N LEU A 27 -13.35 -9.16 5.17
CA LEU A 27 -14.03 -10.46 5.21
C LEU A 27 -14.00 -11.09 6.61
N ASN A 28 -12.93 -10.86 7.36
CA ASN A 28 -12.75 -11.38 8.70
C ASN A 28 -13.21 -10.43 9.81
N SER A 29 -13.72 -9.24 9.47
CA SER A 29 -14.12 -8.19 10.44
C SER A 29 -13.01 -7.80 11.43
N GLU A 30 -11.75 -7.83 10.99
CA GLU A 30 -10.57 -7.57 11.83
C GLU A 30 -10.37 -6.08 12.14
N GLY A 31 -11.11 -5.19 11.46
CA GLY A 31 -11.17 -3.77 11.77
C GLY A 31 -9.93 -2.96 11.40
N VAL A 32 -9.71 -1.87 12.15
CA VAL A 32 -8.69 -0.85 11.81
C VAL A 32 -7.27 -1.37 11.97
N ASP A 33 -7.01 -2.20 12.99
CA ASP A 33 -5.65 -2.71 13.28
C ASP A 33 -5.09 -3.55 12.12
N CYS A 34 -5.94 -4.41 11.52
CA CYS A 34 -5.56 -5.18 10.34
C CYS A 34 -5.30 -4.27 9.14
N THR A 35 -6.14 -3.26 8.92
CA THR A 35 -5.99 -2.31 7.81
C THR A 35 -4.68 -1.50 7.94
N THR A 36 -4.34 -1.06 9.15
CA THR A 36 -3.07 -0.39 9.46
C THR A 36 -1.88 -1.31 9.22
N ALA A 37 -1.97 -2.59 9.61
CA ALA A 37 -0.93 -3.57 9.33
C ALA A 37 -0.73 -3.81 7.82
N CYS A 38 -1.81 -3.85 7.04
CA CYS A 38 -1.74 -3.93 5.57
C CYS A 38 -1.04 -2.71 4.97
N TYR A 39 -1.34 -1.51 5.47
CA TYR A 39 -0.67 -0.29 5.03
C TYR A 39 0.83 -0.33 5.32
N VAL A 40 1.21 -0.65 6.56
CA VAL A 40 2.63 -0.80 6.97
C VAL A 40 3.36 -1.83 6.11
N LYS A 41 2.72 -2.97 5.86
CA LYS A 41 3.34 -4.09 5.12
C LYS A 41 3.53 -3.80 3.63
N HIS A 42 2.59 -3.10 3.00
CA HIS A 42 2.54 -3.00 1.53
C HIS A 42 2.82 -1.59 1.01
N LEU A 43 2.52 -0.55 1.77
CA LEU A 43 2.54 0.83 1.29
C LEU A 43 3.41 1.78 2.12
N GLU A 44 3.80 1.42 3.34
CA GLU A 44 4.71 2.27 4.13
C GLU A 44 6.06 2.34 3.42
N PRO A 45 6.42 3.51 2.87
CA PRO A 45 7.73 3.69 2.30
C PRO A 45 8.70 3.72 3.48
N ASN A 46 9.79 2.96 3.43
CA ASN A 46 10.85 2.98 4.45
C ASN A 46 11.54 4.37 4.54
N ASN A 47 10.84 5.41 5.00
CA ASN A 47 11.18 6.84 5.02
C ASN A 47 10.92 7.63 3.71
N VAL A 48 9.68 7.63 3.19
CA VAL A 48 9.25 8.71 2.27
C VAL A 48 8.18 9.53 2.98
N ASP A 49 8.55 10.77 3.31
CA ASP A 49 7.68 11.84 3.77
C ASP A 49 6.66 12.13 2.64
N TYR A 50 5.57 11.37 2.62
CA TYR A 50 4.49 11.58 1.65
C TYR A 50 3.50 12.57 2.28
N PRO A 51 3.44 13.82 1.81
CA PRO A 51 2.46 14.76 2.33
C PRO A 51 1.07 14.24 1.95
N LEU A 52 0.36 13.68 2.94
CA LEU A 52 -1.05 13.35 2.83
C LEU A 52 -1.81 14.68 2.79
N ASN A 53 -1.95 15.24 1.60
CA ASN A 53 -2.79 16.39 1.35
C ASN A 53 -4.25 15.91 1.33
N PHE A 54 -4.89 15.96 2.49
CA PHE A 54 -6.35 15.88 2.62
C PHE A 54 -6.93 17.25 2.30
N ALA A 55 -6.92 17.63 1.02
CA ALA A 55 -7.60 18.81 0.49
C ALA A 55 -8.93 18.40 -0.15
#